data_AF-A0AAX6EBA4-F1
#
_entry.id   AF-A0AAX6EBA4-F1
#
_cell.length_a   1.000
_cell.length_b   1.000
_cell.length_c   1.000
_cell.angle_alpha   90.00
_cell.angle_beta   90.00
_cell.angle_gamma   90.00
#
_symmetry.space_group_name_H-M   'P 1'
#
loop_
_entity.id
_entity.type
_entity.pdbx_description
1 polymer ?
#
loop_
_entity_poly.entity_id
_entity_poly.type
_entity_poly.pdbx_seq_one_letter_code
_entity_poly.pdbx_strand_id
1 'polypeptide(L)'
;MRLGFFDGDPRKLPYGTLGPKDVCTSDSQELARETARQGIVLLKNDKKTLPLDPNSIKSLAVIGPNANATRTMIGNYEGNPCKYTSPLQGLSACVSTVYQAGCQDLACAGNSLQLDAAKEAAAGADATVLVVGAGQSIETESLDRVSLLLPGQQTQLVTEVAKAAKGPVVLVIMSGGPFDITFAKNDDLVPSILWVGYPGEAGGGAIADVIFGAFNPSGRLPVTWYPQSFADNVPMTDMRMRPDPATGYPGRTYRFYTGETVYNFGDGLSYTSFEHRLVQAPAKTVSIALEEGHECHSRECESVDPVGSRCLNPAVDVRLSVRNSGGVAGGHTVFLFFTPPSVHNAPRKHLLGFEKVFLGAGGEGRVAFSVDVCRDLSVVDELGNRKVALGTHTLHVGSLKHSLNVGI
;
A
#
# COMPACT_ATOMS: atom_id res chain seq x y z
N MET A 1 -21.80 -32.95 8.53
CA MET A 1 -21.37 -31.53 8.63
C MET A 1 -20.16 -31.32 7.73
N ARG A 2 -19.99 -30.16 7.07
CA ARG A 2 -18.99 -29.99 5.99
C ARG A 2 -17.52 -30.17 6.41
N LEU A 3 -17.18 -29.96 7.68
CA LEU A 3 -15.81 -30.06 8.19
C LEU A 3 -15.41 -31.47 8.66
N GLY A 4 -16.29 -32.46 8.51
CA GLY A 4 -15.98 -33.86 8.81
C GLY A 4 -15.86 -34.23 10.28
N PHE A 5 -16.24 -33.35 11.21
CA PHE A 5 -16.13 -33.60 12.66
C PHE A 5 -16.84 -34.88 13.15
N PHE A 6 -17.86 -35.34 12.42
CA PHE A 6 -18.62 -36.55 12.75
C PHE A 6 -18.36 -37.69 11.76
N ASP A 7 -17.38 -37.57 10.86
CA ASP A 7 -17.14 -38.49 9.75
C ASP A 7 -16.18 -39.63 10.16
N GLY A 8 -16.20 -40.03 11.44
CA GLY A 8 -15.41 -41.14 11.97
C GLY A 8 -14.03 -40.76 12.49
N ASP A 9 -13.01 -41.60 12.23
CA ASP A 9 -11.65 -41.37 12.72
C ASP A 9 -11.04 -40.14 12.03
N PRO A 10 -10.77 -39.03 12.75
CA PRO A 10 -10.30 -37.79 12.16
C PRO A 10 -8.97 -37.95 11.42
N ARG A 11 -8.15 -38.93 11.77
CA ARG A 11 -6.86 -39.22 11.10
C ARG A 11 -7.02 -39.72 9.67
N LYS A 12 -8.21 -40.23 9.32
CA LYS A 12 -8.54 -40.68 7.96
C LYS A 12 -9.19 -39.59 7.10
N LEU A 13 -9.43 -38.41 7.67
CA LEU A 13 -10.02 -37.26 6.98
C LEU A 13 -8.95 -36.40 6.31
N PRO A 14 -9.31 -35.52 5.35
CA PRO A 14 -8.34 -34.75 4.55
C PRO A 14 -7.29 -33.94 5.33
N TYR A 15 -7.58 -33.54 6.57
CA TYR A 15 -6.68 -32.76 7.42
C TYR A 15 -6.11 -33.54 8.61
N GLY A 16 -6.42 -34.85 8.70
CA GLY A 16 -6.15 -35.67 9.88
C GLY A 16 -4.68 -35.94 10.18
N THR A 17 -3.79 -35.69 9.22
CA THR A 17 -2.35 -35.95 9.33
C THR A 17 -1.52 -34.71 9.64
N LEU A 18 -2.14 -33.52 9.65
CA LEU A 18 -1.47 -32.27 10.00
C LEU A 18 -1.20 -32.23 11.51
N GLY A 19 -0.02 -31.74 11.90
CA GLY A 19 0.37 -31.64 13.31
C GLY A 19 1.57 -30.71 13.54
N PRO A 20 2.23 -30.81 14.71
CA PRO A 20 3.31 -29.89 15.10
C PRO A 20 4.48 -29.81 14.11
N LYS A 21 4.77 -30.87 13.37
CA LYS A 21 5.83 -30.90 12.35
C LYS A 21 5.52 -30.03 11.12
N ASP A 22 4.24 -29.73 10.89
CA ASP A 22 3.76 -28.94 9.76
C ASP A 22 3.63 -27.44 10.13
N VAL A 23 3.93 -27.09 11.38
CA VAL A 23 3.99 -25.72 11.91
C VAL A 23 5.44 -25.26 11.95
N CYS A 24 5.70 -23.96 11.71
CA CYS A 24 7.05 -23.39 11.76
C CYS A 24 8.06 -23.99 10.77
N THR A 25 7.61 -24.56 9.65
CA THR A 25 8.51 -25.07 8.61
C THR A 25 9.37 -23.94 8.01
N SER A 26 10.51 -24.28 7.40
CA SER A 26 11.35 -23.31 6.68
C SER A 26 10.56 -22.55 5.63
N ASP A 27 9.67 -23.23 4.92
CA ASP A 27 8.90 -22.68 3.82
C ASP A 27 7.85 -21.71 4.33
N SER A 28 7.20 -22.00 5.47
CA SER A 28 6.28 -21.07 6.12
C SER A 28 7.00 -19.80 6.62
N GLN A 29 8.20 -19.94 7.19
CA GLN A 29 8.99 -18.80 7.66
C GLN A 29 9.50 -17.94 6.49
N GLU A 30 9.93 -18.56 5.39
CA GLU A 30 10.34 -17.83 4.20
C GLU A 30 9.14 -17.15 3.52
N LEU A 31 7.98 -17.80 3.48
CA LEU A 31 6.75 -17.18 2.98
C LEU A 31 6.40 -15.91 3.80
N ALA A 32 6.60 -15.92 5.11
CA ALA A 32 6.39 -14.72 5.94
C ALA A 32 7.37 -13.60 5.57
N ARG A 33 8.66 -13.90 5.39
CA ARG A 33 9.67 -12.92 4.95
C ARG A 33 9.39 -12.39 3.54
N GLU A 34 9.03 -13.27 2.61
CA GLU A 34 8.71 -12.91 1.24
C GLU A 34 7.46 -12.03 1.16
N THR A 35 6.45 -12.33 1.97
CA THR A 35 5.26 -11.48 2.11
C THR A 35 5.64 -10.08 2.60
N ALA A 36 6.50 -9.98 3.61
CA ALA A 36 7.01 -8.70 4.09
C ALA A 36 7.81 -7.95 3.02
N ARG A 37 8.75 -8.61 2.31
CA ARG A 37 9.52 -8.01 1.20
C ARG A 37 8.61 -7.42 0.12
N GLN A 38 7.60 -8.18 -0.29
CA GLN A 38 6.65 -7.77 -1.31
C GLN A 38 5.70 -6.66 -0.85
N GLY A 39 5.44 -6.57 0.46
CA GLY A 39 4.56 -5.58 1.07
C GLY A 39 5.24 -4.24 1.36
N ILE A 40 6.56 -4.21 1.55
CA ILE A 40 7.30 -2.95 1.79
C ILE A 40 7.13 -1.99 0.62
N VAL A 41 6.73 -0.76 0.94
CA VAL A 41 6.49 0.32 -0.03
C VAL A 41 7.60 1.35 0.07
N LEU A 42 8.36 1.52 -1.01
CA LEU A 42 9.31 2.62 -1.15
C LEU A 42 8.56 3.88 -1.58
N LEU A 43 8.50 4.88 -0.71
CA LEU A 43 7.71 6.10 -0.92
C LEU A 43 8.53 7.27 -1.49
N LYS A 44 9.82 7.32 -1.12
CA LYS A 44 10.77 8.33 -1.60
C LYS A 44 12.13 7.65 -1.78
N ASN A 45 12.84 7.98 -2.86
CA ASN A 45 14.22 7.52 -3.08
C ASN A 45 14.99 8.50 -3.97
N ASP A 46 15.38 9.63 -3.37
CA ASP A 46 16.10 10.68 -4.05
C ASP A 46 17.58 10.34 -4.17
N LYS A 47 18.21 10.88 -5.23
CA LYS A 47 19.63 10.69 -5.54
C LYS A 47 20.04 9.21 -5.68
N LYS A 48 19.06 8.31 -5.86
CA LYS A 48 19.26 6.85 -5.85
C LYS A 48 20.01 6.38 -4.59
N THR A 49 19.64 6.95 -3.45
CA THR A 49 20.27 6.66 -2.15
C THR A 49 20.13 5.19 -1.78
N LEU A 50 18.94 4.60 -1.99
CA LEU A 50 18.74 3.18 -1.86
C LEU A 50 18.84 2.46 -3.22
N PRO A 51 19.34 1.21 -3.25
CA PRO A 51 19.86 0.45 -2.10
C PRO A 51 21.24 0.93 -1.62
N LEU A 52 21.54 0.75 -0.33
CA LEU A 52 22.86 0.98 0.25
C LEU A 52 23.82 -0.12 -0.17
N ASP A 53 25.06 0.25 -0.49
CA ASP A 53 26.13 -0.69 -0.80
C ASP A 53 26.91 -1.04 0.48
N PRO A 54 26.90 -2.30 0.95
CA PRO A 54 27.65 -2.71 2.15
C PRO A 54 29.17 -2.63 1.96
N ASN A 55 29.67 -2.43 0.74
CA ASN A 55 31.09 -2.17 0.51
C ASN A 55 31.50 -0.74 0.86
N SER A 56 30.60 0.23 0.75
CA SER A 56 30.86 1.64 1.06
C SER A 56 30.30 2.06 2.43
N ILE A 57 29.16 1.50 2.84
CA ILE A 57 28.56 1.72 4.16
C ILE A 57 29.05 0.62 5.11
N LYS A 58 29.96 0.94 6.03
CA LYS A 58 30.51 -0.03 7.00
C LYS A 58 29.87 0.05 8.38
N SER A 59 29.28 1.21 8.67
CA SER A 59 28.61 1.48 9.94
C SER A 59 27.23 2.10 9.72
N LEU A 60 26.25 1.63 10.50
CA LEU A 60 24.89 2.16 10.52
C LEU A 60 24.52 2.68 11.91
N ALA A 61 23.90 3.85 11.96
CA ALA A 61 23.13 4.28 13.13
C ALA A 61 21.69 3.78 12.95
N VAL A 62 21.22 2.89 13.83
CA VAL A 62 19.85 2.37 13.81
C VAL A 62 19.09 3.01 14.97
N ILE A 63 18.19 3.94 14.66
CA ILE A 63 17.60 4.85 15.64
C ILE A 63 16.08 4.76 15.62
N GLY A 64 15.44 4.85 16.78
CA GLY A 64 14.00 5.07 16.89
C GLY A 64 13.26 4.02 17.73
N PRO A 65 12.05 4.34 18.20
CA PRO A 65 11.33 3.48 19.15
C PRO A 65 10.90 2.13 18.55
N ASN A 66 10.84 2.02 17.22
CA ASN A 66 10.56 0.77 16.53
C ASN A 66 11.82 0.06 15.99
N ALA A 67 13.02 0.60 16.22
CA ALA A 67 14.25 0.02 15.65
C ALA A 67 14.57 -1.37 16.22
N ASN A 68 14.25 -1.65 17.49
CA ASN A 68 14.38 -2.99 18.08
C ASN A 68 13.01 -3.65 18.34
N ALA A 69 12.01 -3.35 17.50
CA ALA A 69 10.66 -3.88 17.67
C ALA A 69 10.60 -5.40 17.46
N THR A 70 9.83 -6.08 18.32
CA THR A 70 9.40 -7.48 18.14
C THR A 70 7.89 -7.54 18.03
N ARG A 71 7.18 -7.28 19.14
CA ARG A 71 5.72 -7.34 19.22
C ARG A 71 5.01 -6.35 18.30
N THR A 72 5.53 -5.13 18.14
CA THR A 72 4.94 -4.16 17.22
C THR A 72 4.83 -4.70 15.80
N MET A 73 5.81 -5.49 15.33
CA MET A 73 5.84 -5.97 13.93
C MET A 73 4.70 -6.92 13.58
N ILE A 74 4.08 -7.59 14.57
CA ILE A 74 3.02 -8.57 14.32
C ILE A 74 1.60 -8.02 14.51
N GLY A 75 1.46 -6.72 14.80
CA GLY A 75 0.17 -6.04 14.85
C GLY A 75 -0.74 -6.53 15.99
N ASN A 76 -1.95 -6.97 15.64
CA ASN A 76 -2.96 -7.52 16.53
C ASN A 76 -3.49 -8.88 16.05
N TYR A 77 -4.37 -9.50 16.85
CA TYR A 77 -4.92 -10.84 16.56
C TYR A 77 -3.82 -11.88 16.31
N GLU A 78 -2.73 -11.74 17.06
CA GLU A 78 -1.50 -12.48 16.88
C GLU A 78 -1.38 -13.69 17.82
N GLY A 79 -0.75 -14.76 17.31
CA GLY A 79 -0.24 -15.85 18.13
C GLY A 79 1.23 -15.62 18.50
N ASN A 80 1.84 -16.60 19.17
CA ASN A 80 3.30 -16.61 19.38
C ASN A 80 3.99 -17.10 18.10
N PRO A 81 4.79 -16.26 17.41
CA PRO A 81 5.51 -16.69 16.23
C PRO A 81 6.67 -17.61 16.57
N CYS A 82 7.22 -18.26 15.54
CA CYS A 82 8.29 -19.23 15.69
C CYS A 82 9.61 -18.56 16.11
N LYS A 83 9.85 -17.34 15.59
CA LYS A 83 11.00 -16.51 15.91
C LYS A 83 10.69 -15.05 15.56
N TYR A 84 11.45 -14.10 16.09
CA TYR A 84 11.43 -12.72 15.62
C TYR A 84 12.76 -12.36 14.99
N THR A 85 12.73 -11.47 14.00
CA THR A 85 13.90 -10.73 13.55
C THR A 85 13.56 -9.25 13.58
N SER A 86 14.03 -8.52 14.60
CA SER A 86 13.80 -7.08 14.73
C SER A 86 14.54 -6.30 13.63
N PRO A 87 14.14 -5.05 13.31
CA PRO A 87 14.85 -4.23 12.33
C PRO A 87 16.35 -4.09 12.68
N LEU A 88 16.66 -3.88 13.96
CA LEU A 88 18.02 -3.85 14.47
C LEU A 88 18.74 -5.16 14.13
N GLN A 89 18.19 -6.32 14.49
CA GLN A 89 18.81 -7.61 14.21
C GLN A 89 19.05 -7.84 12.70
N GLY A 90 18.07 -7.50 11.86
CA GLY A 90 18.19 -7.61 10.41
C GLY A 90 19.30 -6.73 9.84
N LEU A 91 19.39 -5.47 10.29
CA LEU A 91 20.40 -4.52 9.83
C LEU A 91 21.80 -4.85 10.38
N SER A 92 21.90 -5.26 11.64
CA SER A 92 23.15 -5.71 12.27
C SER A 92 23.75 -6.95 11.62
N ALA A 93 22.93 -7.76 10.94
CA ALA A 93 23.42 -8.91 10.19
C ALA A 93 24.14 -8.51 8.89
N CYS A 94 23.89 -7.30 8.37
CA CYS A 94 24.50 -6.81 7.13
C CYS A 94 25.80 -6.05 7.38
N VAL A 95 25.82 -5.14 8.37
CA VAL A 95 26.95 -4.26 8.69
C VAL A 95 26.97 -3.91 10.18
N SER A 96 28.08 -3.34 10.68
CA SER A 96 28.18 -2.93 12.09
C SER A 96 27.17 -1.84 12.42
N THR A 97 26.47 -1.96 13.54
CA THR A 97 25.39 -1.02 13.92
C THR A 97 25.62 -0.42 15.30
N VAL A 98 25.32 0.88 15.44
CA VAL A 98 25.11 1.55 16.73
C VAL A 98 23.61 1.80 16.88
N TYR A 99 23.04 1.29 17.97
CA TYR A 99 21.60 1.43 18.25
C TYR A 99 21.33 2.55 19.25
N GLN A 100 20.30 3.34 18.99
CA GLN A 100 19.72 4.26 19.96
C GLN A 100 18.20 4.24 19.89
N ALA A 101 17.52 4.18 21.02
CA ALA A 101 16.05 4.18 21.03
C ALA A 101 15.50 5.53 20.53
N GLY A 102 16.16 6.65 20.85
CA GLY A 102 15.75 8.00 20.47
C GLY A 102 14.48 8.50 21.17
N CYS A 103 13.54 7.60 21.46
CA CYS A 103 12.41 7.77 22.37
C CYS A 103 12.38 6.55 23.31
N GLN A 104 12.01 6.74 24.58
CA GLN A 104 11.86 5.64 25.54
C GLN A 104 10.69 4.70 25.16
N ASP A 105 9.65 5.24 24.53
CA ASP A 105 8.48 4.48 24.07
C ASP A 105 7.93 5.01 22.73
N LEU A 106 6.89 4.35 22.23
CA LEU A 106 6.21 4.72 20.98
C LEU A 106 5.41 6.02 21.08
N ALA A 107 4.90 6.38 22.26
CA ALA A 107 4.15 7.63 22.41
C ALA A 107 5.09 8.84 22.30
N CYS A 108 6.36 8.68 22.67
CA CYS A 108 7.41 9.69 22.66
C CYS A 108 6.93 11.03 23.25
N ALA A 109 6.21 10.97 24.36
CA ALA A 109 5.64 12.13 25.03
C ALA A 109 6.52 12.63 26.19
N GLY A 110 6.34 13.89 26.58
CA GLY A 110 7.02 14.47 27.75
C GLY A 110 8.54 14.44 27.64
N ASN A 111 9.21 13.74 28.56
CA ASN A 111 10.68 13.63 28.60
C ASN A 111 11.20 12.34 27.93
N SER A 112 10.38 11.67 27.12
CA SER A 112 10.76 10.42 26.44
C SER A 112 11.83 10.63 25.37
N LEU A 113 11.92 11.83 24.77
CA LEU A 113 12.84 12.13 23.69
C LEU A 113 14.31 12.17 24.19
N GLN A 114 15.18 11.41 23.53
CA GLN A 114 16.61 11.27 23.82
C GLN A 114 17.44 11.65 22.57
N LEU A 115 17.65 12.96 22.36
CA LEU A 115 18.30 13.46 21.16
C LEU A 115 19.82 13.30 21.14
N ASP A 116 20.51 13.55 22.26
CA ASP A 116 21.97 13.70 22.24
C ASP A 116 22.67 12.43 21.75
N ALA A 117 22.34 11.29 22.37
CA ALA A 117 22.90 9.99 21.97
C ALA A 117 22.48 9.58 20.55
N ALA A 118 21.24 9.89 20.13
CA ALA A 118 20.76 9.62 18.78
C ALA A 118 21.52 10.44 17.72
N LYS A 119 21.75 11.72 17.98
CA LYS A 119 22.51 12.62 17.10
C LYS A 119 23.99 12.22 17.04
N GLU A 120 24.58 11.85 18.18
CA GLU A 120 25.96 11.33 18.24
C GLU A 120 26.13 10.05 17.40
N ALA A 121 25.20 9.10 17.54
CA ALA A 121 25.22 7.87 16.75
C ALA A 121 25.13 8.17 15.23
N ALA A 122 24.20 9.05 14.83
CA ALA A 122 24.01 9.44 13.43
C ALA A 122 25.21 10.21 12.84
N ALA A 123 25.89 11.02 13.66
CA ALA A 123 27.10 11.73 13.25
C ALA A 123 28.32 10.79 13.11
N GLY A 124 28.33 9.69 13.88
CA GLY A 124 29.42 8.70 13.88
C GLY A 124 29.33 7.62 12.80
N ALA A 125 28.15 7.37 12.23
CA ALA A 125 27.91 6.29 11.28
C ALA A 125 27.96 6.74 9.80
N ASP A 126 28.21 5.80 8.89
CA ASP A 126 28.27 6.08 7.45
C ASP A 126 26.88 6.28 6.82
N ALA A 127 25.84 5.72 7.42
CA ALA A 127 24.44 6.00 7.10
C ALA A 127 23.54 5.81 8.34
N THR A 128 22.33 6.38 8.29
CA THR A 128 21.38 6.36 9.41
C THR A 128 20.05 5.77 8.96
N VAL A 129 19.53 4.80 9.72
CA VAL A 129 18.18 4.24 9.54
C VAL A 129 17.33 4.62 10.76
N LEU A 130 16.32 5.44 10.53
CA LEU A 130 15.34 5.88 11.53
C LEU A 130 14.07 5.03 11.42
N VAL A 131 13.74 4.25 12.46
CA VAL A 131 12.53 3.40 12.50
C VAL A 131 11.53 3.97 13.51
N VAL A 132 10.52 4.64 12.97
CA VAL A 132 9.50 5.42 13.72
C VAL A 132 8.10 4.95 13.34
N GLY A 133 7.06 5.52 13.95
CA GLY A 133 5.66 5.23 13.66
C GLY A 133 4.86 4.83 14.90
N ALA A 134 4.02 3.82 14.75
CA ALA A 134 3.05 3.38 15.76
C ALA A 134 3.21 1.89 16.12
N GLY A 135 2.40 1.49 17.09
CA GLY A 135 2.09 0.13 17.46
C GLY A 135 0.76 0.11 18.21
N GLN A 136 0.44 -1.01 18.86
CA GLN A 136 -0.85 -1.21 19.53
C GLN A 136 -1.15 -0.23 20.68
N SER A 137 -0.16 0.48 21.22
CA SER A 137 -0.40 1.55 22.21
C SER A 137 -0.93 2.85 21.59
N ILE A 138 -0.92 2.96 20.26
CA ILE A 138 -1.31 4.16 19.50
C ILE A 138 -2.53 3.88 18.63
N GLU A 139 -2.59 2.70 18.00
CA GLU A 139 -3.70 2.28 17.15
C GLU A 139 -4.05 0.81 17.44
N THR A 140 -5.21 0.55 18.05
CA THR A 140 -5.66 -0.80 18.36
C THR A 140 -7.18 -0.87 18.35
N GLU A 141 -7.73 -2.08 18.46
CA GLU A 141 -9.15 -2.26 18.68
C GLU A 141 -9.62 -1.45 19.90
N SER A 142 -10.72 -0.71 19.74
CA SER A 142 -11.25 0.26 20.72
C SER A 142 -10.36 1.46 21.03
N LEU A 143 -9.30 1.70 20.25
CA LEU A 143 -8.44 2.88 20.36
C LEU A 143 -8.14 3.44 18.97
N ASP A 144 -9.01 4.32 18.51
CA ASP A 144 -8.74 5.12 17.32
C ASP A 144 -7.72 6.23 17.62
N ARG A 145 -6.88 6.52 16.62
CA ARG A 145 -6.04 7.72 16.65
C ARG A 145 -6.91 8.96 16.43
N VAL A 146 -6.56 10.05 17.13
CA VAL A 146 -7.17 11.38 16.95
C VAL A 146 -6.32 12.33 16.11
N SER A 147 -5.14 11.88 15.70
CA SER A 147 -4.20 12.63 14.86
C SER A 147 -3.54 11.70 13.84
N LEU A 148 -3.21 12.27 12.69
CA LEU A 148 -2.42 11.67 11.63
C LEU A 148 -0.94 12.07 11.73
N LEU A 149 -0.50 12.86 12.71
CA LEU A 149 0.92 13.15 12.92
C LEU A 149 1.63 11.97 13.59
N LEU A 150 2.95 11.86 13.39
CA LEU A 150 3.75 10.89 14.14
C LEU A 150 3.58 11.10 15.66
N PRO A 151 3.57 10.04 16.48
CA PRO A 151 3.29 10.18 17.91
C PRO A 151 4.31 11.04 18.65
N GLY A 152 3.81 11.91 19.52
CA GLY A 152 4.61 12.77 20.40
C GLY A 152 5.72 13.51 19.67
N GLN A 153 6.96 13.33 20.12
CA GLN A 153 8.13 14.04 19.61
C GLN A 153 8.91 13.27 18.54
N GLN A 154 8.34 12.21 17.93
CA GLN A 154 9.03 11.46 16.89
C GLN A 154 9.38 12.34 15.66
N THR A 155 8.55 13.33 15.30
CA THR A 155 8.87 14.32 14.25
C THR A 155 10.16 15.10 14.58
N GLN A 156 10.33 15.50 15.85
CA GLN A 156 11.52 16.21 16.32
C GLN A 156 12.75 15.29 16.29
N LEU A 157 12.60 14.03 16.70
CA LEU A 157 13.65 13.02 16.60
C LEU A 157 14.15 12.88 15.15
N VAL A 158 13.23 12.66 14.19
CA VAL A 158 13.59 12.51 12.77
C VAL A 158 14.31 13.76 12.26
N THR A 159 13.75 14.94 12.53
CA THR A 159 14.31 16.22 12.06
C THR A 159 15.73 16.46 12.60
N GLU A 160 15.93 16.28 13.90
CA GLU A 160 17.20 16.58 14.55
C GLU A 160 18.29 15.54 14.28
N VAL A 161 17.91 14.27 14.15
CA VAL A 161 18.83 13.20 13.75
C VAL A 161 19.24 13.38 12.29
N ALA A 162 18.31 13.73 11.39
CA ALA A 162 18.63 13.96 9.99
C ALA A 162 19.63 15.10 9.78
N LYS A 163 19.51 16.19 10.57
CA LYS A 163 20.50 17.29 10.57
C LYS A 163 21.88 16.90 11.08
N ALA A 164 21.95 15.96 12.03
CA ALA A 164 23.21 15.51 12.63
C ALA A 164 23.88 14.38 11.84
N ALA A 165 23.14 13.70 10.96
CA ALA A 165 23.63 12.55 10.22
C ALA A 165 24.80 12.92 9.30
N LYS A 166 25.87 12.13 9.36
CA LYS A 166 27.05 12.27 8.49
C LYS A 166 26.75 11.81 7.06
N GLY A 167 25.95 10.76 6.92
CA GLY A 167 25.62 10.12 5.64
C GLY A 167 24.13 10.10 5.34
N PRO A 168 23.70 9.31 4.33
CA PRO A 168 22.30 9.27 3.93
C PRO A 168 21.39 8.77 5.05
N VAL A 169 20.20 9.37 5.12
CA VAL A 169 19.15 9.00 6.07
C VAL A 169 18.05 8.20 5.37
N VAL A 170 17.74 7.04 5.93
CA VAL A 170 16.61 6.21 5.52
C VAL A 170 15.57 6.25 6.63
N LEU A 171 14.39 6.81 6.33
CA LEU A 171 13.26 6.83 7.24
C LEU A 171 12.36 5.61 6.98
N VAL A 172 12.09 4.83 8.02
CA VAL A 172 11.22 3.66 8.00
C VAL A 172 10.02 3.95 8.88
N ILE A 173 8.83 4.00 8.27
CA ILE A 173 7.56 4.16 8.96
C ILE A 173 6.95 2.77 9.19
N MET A 174 6.93 2.33 10.45
CA MET A 174 6.26 1.12 10.90
C MET A 174 4.93 1.48 11.55
N SER A 175 3.84 1.17 10.88
CA SER A 175 2.46 1.42 11.33
C SER A 175 1.47 0.73 10.41
N GLY A 176 0.27 0.42 10.92
CA GLY A 176 -0.87 0.04 10.10
C GLY A 176 -1.49 1.25 9.42
N GLY A 177 -1.82 2.28 10.21
CA GLY A 177 -2.40 3.51 9.70
C GLY A 177 -1.37 4.45 9.04
N PRO A 178 -1.79 5.28 8.07
CA PRO A 178 -0.92 6.29 7.46
C PRO A 178 -0.62 7.44 8.43
N PHE A 179 0.47 8.16 8.17
CA PHE A 179 0.85 9.38 8.90
C PHE A 179 1.09 10.54 7.94
N ASP A 180 0.75 11.76 8.35
CA ASP A 180 1.22 12.98 7.71
C ASP A 180 2.71 13.18 8.00
N ILE A 181 3.52 12.72 7.05
CA ILE A 181 4.97 12.88 7.04
C ILE A 181 5.42 13.90 6.00
N THR A 182 4.58 14.89 5.68
CA THR A 182 4.91 15.94 4.70
C THR A 182 6.23 16.64 5.03
N PHE A 183 6.53 16.81 6.32
CA PHE A 183 7.81 17.37 6.80
C PHE A 183 9.01 16.57 6.29
N ALA A 184 8.98 15.23 6.34
CA ALA A 184 10.07 14.37 5.88
C ALA A 184 10.04 14.15 4.37
N LYS A 185 8.84 14.07 3.77
CA LYS A 185 8.67 13.95 2.32
C LYS A 185 9.38 15.10 1.60
N ASN A 186 9.25 16.32 2.11
CA ASN A 186 9.79 17.53 1.49
C ASN A 186 11.20 17.92 1.98
N ASP A 187 11.81 17.14 2.88
CA ASP A 187 13.15 17.40 3.41
C ASP A 187 14.22 16.63 2.62
N ASP A 188 15.18 17.34 2.03
CA ASP A 188 16.30 16.78 1.29
C ASP A 188 17.28 15.99 2.17
N LEU A 189 17.26 16.21 3.49
CA LEU A 189 18.03 15.44 4.48
C LEU A 189 17.44 14.04 4.70
N VAL A 190 16.20 13.79 4.27
CA VAL A 190 15.56 12.47 4.29
C VAL A 190 15.35 11.99 2.86
N PRO A 191 16.40 11.52 2.17
CA PRO A 191 16.32 11.12 0.77
C PRO A 191 15.56 9.82 0.53
N SER A 192 15.35 8.98 1.55
CA SER A 192 14.66 7.69 1.39
C SER A 192 13.61 7.46 2.47
N ILE A 193 12.42 7.04 2.05
CA ILE A 193 11.29 6.76 2.94
C ILE A 193 10.69 5.41 2.57
N LEU A 194 10.59 4.50 3.54
CA LEU A 194 9.91 3.22 3.45
C LEU A 194 8.67 3.23 4.36
N TRP A 195 7.55 2.67 3.88
CA TRP A 195 6.46 2.22 4.75
C TRP A 195 6.42 0.71 4.77
N VAL A 196 6.40 0.12 5.96
CA VAL A 196 6.60 -1.33 6.16
C VAL A 196 5.38 -2.03 6.75
N GLY A 197 4.28 -1.29 6.98
CA GLY A 197 3.11 -1.86 7.66
C GLY A 197 3.47 -2.40 9.05
N TYR A 198 2.90 -3.56 9.36
CA TYR A 198 3.36 -4.48 10.40
C TYR A 198 3.99 -5.72 9.73
N PRO A 199 5.33 -5.78 9.59
CA PRO A 199 6.00 -6.69 8.66
C PRO A 199 6.18 -8.13 9.19
N GLY A 200 5.51 -8.50 10.27
CA GLY A 200 5.45 -9.85 10.79
C GLY A 200 6.74 -10.34 11.45
N GLU A 201 6.83 -11.65 11.63
CA GLU A 201 7.89 -12.32 12.40
C GLU A 201 9.30 -12.13 11.80
N ALA A 202 9.40 -12.03 10.47
CA ALA A 202 10.65 -11.87 9.72
C ALA A 202 10.87 -10.44 9.20
N GLY A 203 10.14 -9.47 9.74
CA GLY A 203 10.07 -8.11 9.22
C GLY A 203 11.41 -7.38 9.17
N GLY A 204 12.25 -7.53 10.18
CA GLY A 204 13.59 -6.92 10.19
C GLY A 204 14.51 -7.45 9.10
N GLY A 205 14.41 -8.74 8.78
CA GLY A 205 15.14 -9.35 7.66
C GLY A 205 14.67 -8.79 6.32
N ALA A 206 13.36 -8.64 6.13
CA ALA A 206 12.80 -8.05 4.91
C ALA A 206 13.18 -6.55 4.74
N ILE A 207 13.20 -5.78 5.83
CA ILE A 207 13.66 -4.38 5.83
C ILE A 207 15.12 -4.30 5.40
N ALA A 208 15.98 -5.16 5.97
CA ALA A 208 17.39 -5.23 5.59
C ALA A 208 17.58 -5.64 4.12
N ASP A 209 16.80 -6.61 3.63
CA ASP A 209 16.86 -7.04 2.23
C ASP A 209 16.56 -5.89 1.26
N VAL A 210 15.58 -5.05 1.59
CA VAL A 210 15.25 -3.87 0.79
C VAL A 210 16.37 -2.83 0.89
N ILE A 211 16.75 -2.42 2.11
CA ILE A 211 17.73 -1.36 2.33
C ILE A 211 19.07 -1.67 1.66
N PHE A 212 19.53 -2.93 1.68
CA PHE A 212 20.79 -3.35 1.06
C PHE A 212 20.64 -3.97 -0.33
N GLY A 213 19.44 -3.92 -0.93
CA GLY A 213 19.22 -4.30 -2.33
C GLY A 213 19.22 -5.80 -2.62
N ALA A 214 19.18 -6.66 -1.60
CA ALA A 214 18.90 -8.09 -1.79
C ALA A 214 17.47 -8.32 -2.32
N PHE A 215 16.56 -7.37 -2.10
CA PHE A 215 15.24 -7.34 -2.69
C PHE A 215 14.89 -5.97 -3.27
N ASN A 216 14.33 -5.95 -4.48
CA ASN A 216 13.81 -4.74 -5.11
C ASN A 216 12.36 -4.50 -4.66
N PRO A 217 12.04 -3.43 -3.90
CA PRO A 217 10.71 -3.19 -3.37
C PRO A 217 9.69 -3.03 -4.50
N SER A 218 8.51 -3.63 -4.29
CA SER A 218 7.41 -3.63 -5.26
C SER A 218 6.04 -3.43 -4.61
N GLY A 219 6.00 -3.13 -3.31
CA GLY A 219 4.78 -2.79 -2.60
C GLY A 219 4.15 -1.50 -3.13
N ARG A 220 2.84 -1.39 -2.95
CA ARG A 220 2.03 -0.24 -3.36
C ARG A 220 1.07 0.11 -2.23
N LEU A 221 0.85 1.40 -1.99
CA LEU A 221 -0.03 1.84 -0.90
C LEU A 221 -1.48 1.36 -1.10
N PRO A 222 -2.06 0.62 -0.13
CA PRO A 222 -3.46 0.20 -0.19
C PRO A 222 -4.42 1.26 0.36
N VAL A 223 -3.90 2.38 0.89
CA VAL A 223 -4.67 3.47 1.49
C VAL A 223 -4.09 4.83 1.08
N THR A 224 -4.94 5.84 0.99
CA THR A 224 -4.51 7.22 0.79
C THR A 224 -3.90 7.76 2.08
N TRP A 225 -2.76 8.45 1.99
CA TRP A 225 -2.15 9.15 3.11
C TRP A 225 -2.62 10.60 3.10
N TYR A 226 -3.41 10.97 4.09
CA TYR A 226 -3.99 12.30 4.24
C TYR A 226 -3.08 13.23 5.06
N PRO A 227 -3.10 14.54 4.80
CA PRO A 227 -2.51 15.52 5.70
C PRO A 227 -3.29 15.59 7.02
N GLN A 228 -2.65 16.08 8.09
CA GLN A 228 -3.29 16.27 9.40
C GLN A 228 -4.57 17.12 9.30
N SER A 229 -4.59 18.10 8.41
CA SER A 229 -5.75 18.95 8.15
C SER A 229 -7.01 18.17 7.78
N PHE A 230 -6.89 16.94 7.24
CA PHE A 230 -8.05 16.09 7.03
C PHE A 230 -8.70 15.68 8.36
N ALA A 231 -7.90 15.20 9.33
CA ALA A 231 -8.42 14.81 10.64
C ALA A 231 -8.95 15.99 11.45
N ASP A 232 -8.39 17.19 11.24
CA ASP A 232 -8.87 18.41 11.90
C ASP A 232 -10.23 18.88 11.37
N ASN A 233 -10.51 18.67 10.09
CA ASN A 233 -11.69 19.24 9.41
C ASN A 233 -12.80 18.22 9.12
N VAL A 234 -12.50 16.93 9.16
CA VAL A 234 -13.47 15.86 8.83
C VAL A 234 -13.77 15.03 10.07
N PRO A 235 -15.00 15.15 10.63
CA PRO A 235 -15.42 14.32 11.75
C PRO A 235 -15.29 12.84 11.40
N MET A 236 -14.68 12.05 12.29
CA MET A 236 -14.51 10.60 12.07
C MET A 236 -15.84 9.87 11.86
N THR A 237 -16.92 10.38 12.47
CA THR A 237 -18.28 9.84 12.40
C THR A 237 -19.04 10.25 11.13
N ASP A 238 -18.50 11.14 10.29
CA ASP A 238 -19.12 11.48 9.01
C ASP A 238 -18.90 10.35 7.99
N MET A 239 -19.93 9.56 7.74
CA MET A 239 -19.87 8.38 6.87
C MET A 239 -20.03 8.72 5.38
N ARG A 240 -20.23 9.99 5.01
CA ARG A 240 -20.38 10.37 3.60
C ARG A 240 -19.08 10.05 2.85
N MET A 241 -19.18 9.36 1.73
CA MET A 241 -17.99 9.07 0.90
C MET A 241 -17.74 10.17 -0.14
N ARG A 242 -18.82 10.73 -0.68
CA ARG A 242 -18.79 11.74 -1.75
C ARG A 242 -18.46 13.12 -1.19
N PRO A 243 -17.72 13.96 -1.94
CA PRO A 243 -17.52 15.35 -1.55
C PRO A 243 -18.84 16.11 -1.59
N ASP A 244 -18.95 17.14 -0.77
CA ASP A 244 -20.06 18.07 -0.76
C ASP A 244 -19.51 19.50 -0.76
N PRO A 245 -19.43 20.14 -1.95
CA PRO A 245 -18.91 21.49 -2.08
C PRO A 245 -19.70 22.54 -1.29
N ALA A 246 -20.98 22.32 -1.01
CA ALA A 246 -21.81 23.27 -0.27
C ALA A 246 -21.40 23.36 1.22
N THR A 247 -20.87 22.27 1.77
CA THR A 247 -20.36 22.22 3.16
C THR A 247 -18.84 22.26 3.25
N GLY A 248 -18.13 22.25 2.11
CA GLY A 248 -16.67 22.12 2.07
C GLY A 248 -16.16 20.72 2.40
N TYR A 249 -17.06 19.72 2.50
CA TYR A 249 -16.68 18.35 2.81
C TYR A 249 -15.91 17.72 1.63
N PRO A 250 -14.66 17.25 1.83
CA PRO A 250 -13.77 16.91 0.72
C PRO A 250 -13.96 15.48 0.19
N GLY A 251 -14.88 14.68 0.76
CA GLY A 251 -15.05 13.27 0.45
C GLY A 251 -13.99 12.36 1.12
N ARG A 252 -14.07 11.05 0.85
CA ARG A 252 -13.17 10.03 1.44
C ARG A 252 -12.64 9.07 0.39
N THR A 253 -11.52 8.44 0.70
CA THR A 253 -10.76 7.50 -0.13
C THR A 253 -10.27 8.12 -1.45
N TYR A 254 -9.37 7.43 -2.14
CA TYR A 254 -8.94 7.83 -3.50
C TYR A 254 -10.09 7.95 -4.51
N ARG A 255 -11.25 7.33 -4.21
CA ARG A 255 -12.40 7.30 -5.13
C ARG A 255 -13.09 8.65 -5.23
N PHE A 256 -13.19 9.37 -4.13
CA PHE A 256 -14.03 10.57 -4.03
C PHE A 256 -13.30 11.79 -3.49
N TYR A 257 -12.19 11.60 -2.78
CA TYR A 257 -11.48 12.69 -2.14
C TYR A 257 -11.00 13.75 -3.15
N THR A 258 -11.23 15.02 -2.82
CA THR A 258 -10.87 16.17 -3.66
C THR A 258 -9.76 17.04 -3.06
N GLY A 259 -9.32 16.74 -1.83
CA GLY A 259 -8.25 17.49 -1.17
C GLY A 259 -6.84 16.99 -1.51
N GLU A 260 -5.85 17.55 -0.80
CA GLU A 260 -4.44 17.22 -0.96
C GLU A 260 -4.07 15.90 -0.28
N THR A 261 -3.11 15.18 -0.85
CA THR A 261 -2.61 13.90 -0.31
C THR A 261 -1.12 13.98 -0.05
N VAL A 262 -0.67 13.39 1.06
CA VAL A 262 0.76 13.16 1.30
C VAL A 262 1.27 12.09 0.33
N TYR A 263 0.55 10.98 0.21
CA TYR A 263 0.74 9.96 -0.82
C TYR A 263 -0.62 9.41 -1.27
N ASN A 264 -0.71 9.05 -2.54
CA ASN A 264 -1.93 8.52 -3.15
C ASN A 264 -2.04 7.00 -2.94
N PHE A 265 -3.26 6.51 -2.98
CA PHE A 265 -3.52 5.08 -3.18
C PHE A 265 -2.79 4.58 -4.43
N GLY A 266 -2.05 3.48 -4.28
CA GLY A 266 -1.25 2.87 -5.34
C GLY A 266 0.15 3.45 -5.51
N ASP A 267 0.55 4.48 -4.75
CA ASP A 267 1.92 5.00 -4.80
C ASP A 267 2.91 3.95 -4.28
N GLY A 268 4.13 3.98 -4.84
CA GLY A 268 5.22 3.07 -4.52
C GLY A 268 6.30 3.12 -5.60
N LEU A 269 7.55 3.03 -5.21
CA LEU A 269 8.71 3.06 -6.10
C LEU A 269 9.37 1.70 -6.14
N SER A 270 10.21 1.51 -7.16
CA SER A 270 11.06 0.35 -7.34
C SER A 270 12.49 0.84 -7.61
N TYR A 271 13.49 -0.02 -7.45
CA TYR A 271 14.86 0.23 -7.92
C TYR A 271 15.02 0.11 -9.44
N THR A 272 13.93 -0.19 -10.16
CA THR A 272 13.89 -0.21 -11.61
C THR A 272 12.66 0.54 -12.15
N SER A 273 12.60 0.72 -13.46
CA SER A 273 11.50 1.39 -14.16
C SER A 273 10.71 0.39 -14.99
N PHE A 274 9.39 0.58 -15.05
CA PHE A 274 8.49 -0.24 -15.85
C PHE A 274 7.70 0.62 -16.83
N GLU A 275 7.60 0.14 -18.06
CA GLU A 275 6.83 0.74 -19.13
C GLU A 275 5.62 -0.13 -19.47
N HIS A 276 4.47 0.51 -19.68
CA HIS A 276 3.24 -0.16 -20.08
C HIS A 276 2.93 0.15 -21.53
N ARG A 277 2.49 -0.87 -22.28
CA ARG A 277 1.97 -0.71 -23.63
C ARG A 277 0.66 -1.48 -23.76
N LEU A 278 -0.38 -0.81 -24.26
CA LEU A 278 -1.65 -1.45 -24.56
C LEU A 278 -1.49 -2.35 -25.79
N VAL A 279 -1.72 -3.66 -25.60
CA VAL A 279 -1.65 -4.67 -26.67
C VAL A 279 -3.03 -4.93 -27.25
N GLN A 280 -4.04 -4.97 -26.38
CA GLN A 280 -5.44 -5.09 -26.76
C GLN A 280 -6.27 -4.17 -25.88
N ALA A 281 -7.10 -3.36 -26.52
CA ALA A 281 -8.06 -2.49 -25.88
C ALA A 281 -9.49 -2.96 -26.20
N PRO A 282 -10.47 -2.67 -25.33
CA PRO A 282 -11.87 -2.77 -25.67
C PRO A 282 -12.22 -1.98 -26.94
N ALA A 283 -13.35 -2.32 -27.56
CA ALA A 283 -13.91 -1.49 -28.61
C ALA A 283 -14.27 -0.10 -28.05
N LYS A 284 -14.13 0.94 -28.87
CA LYS A 284 -14.49 2.32 -28.48
C LYS A 284 -15.98 2.51 -28.19
N THR A 285 -16.81 1.57 -28.63
CA THR A 285 -18.25 1.58 -28.41
C THR A 285 -18.67 0.21 -27.92
N VAL A 286 -19.47 0.19 -26.86
CA VAL A 286 -20.08 -1.01 -26.28
C VAL A 286 -21.58 -0.72 -26.15
N SER A 287 -22.41 -1.56 -26.77
CA SER A 287 -23.86 -1.45 -26.66
C SER A 287 -24.37 -2.39 -25.57
N ILE A 288 -25.40 -1.95 -24.85
CA ILE A 288 -26.09 -2.70 -23.82
C ILE A 288 -27.50 -3.00 -24.28
N ALA A 289 -27.80 -4.29 -24.46
CA ALA A 289 -29.16 -4.73 -24.74
C ALA A 289 -30.07 -4.44 -23.53
N LEU A 290 -31.21 -3.81 -23.80
CA LEU A 290 -32.29 -3.61 -22.83
C LEU A 290 -33.48 -4.52 -23.15
N GLU A 291 -34.34 -4.74 -22.16
CA GLU A 291 -35.60 -5.48 -22.36
C GLU A 291 -36.57 -4.71 -23.27
N GLU A 292 -37.41 -5.46 -23.99
CA GLU A 292 -38.44 -4.87 -24.83
C GLU A 292 -39.39 -4.01 -23.97
N GLY A 293 -39.57 -2.74 -24.36
CA GLY A 293 -40.38 -1.78 -23.62
C GLY A 293 -39.65 -1.03 -22.50
N HIS A 294 -38.33 -1.20 -22.33
CA HIS A 294 -37.54 -0.40 -21.40
C HIS A 294 -37.68 1.11 -21.69
N GLU A 295 -37.87 1.92 -20.65
CA GLU A 295 -38.18 3.36 -20.79
C GLU A 295 -37.13 4.14 -21.58
N CYS A 296 -35.86 3.78 -21.42
CA CYS A 296 -34.71 4.33 -22.14
C CYS A 296 -34.68 4.07 -23.65
N HIS A 297 -35.59 3.27 -24.21
CA HIS A 297 -35.81 3.24 -25.66
C HIS A 297 -36.57 4.45 -26.18
N SER A 298 -37.36 5.10 -25.31
CA SER A 298 -38.26 6.20 -25.66
C SER A 298 -37.87 7.53 -25.01
N ARG A 299 -36.87 7.53 -24.13
CA ARG A 299 -36.38 8.68 -23.36
C ARG A 299 -34.85 8.67 -23.28
N GLU A 300 -34.26 9.85 -23.16
CA GLU A 300 -32.83 9.96 -22.84
C GLU A 300 -32.59 9.53 -21.39
N CYS A 301 -31.67 8.59 -21.22
CA CYS A 301 -31.25 8.09 -19.91
C CYS A 301 -29.77 8.39 -19.70
N GLU A 302 -29.40 8.73 -18.48
CA GLU A 302 -28.00 8.90 -18.06
C GLU A 302 -27.39 7.58 -17.57
N SER A 303 -28.24 6.66 -17.11
CA SER A 303 -27.85 5.33 -16.65
C SER A 303 -28.99 4.34 -16.84
N VAL A 304 -28.67 3.05 -16.89
CA VAL A 304 -29.63 1.96 -17.12
C VAL A 304 -29.51 0.86 -16.09
N ASP A 305 -30.59 0.14 -15.87
CA ASP A 305 -30.58 -1.07 -15.06
C ASP A 305 -29.82 -2.19 -15.77
N PRO A 306 -28.87 -2.86 -15.11
CA PRO A 306 -28.36 -4.12 -15.60
C PRO A 306 -29.50 -5.16 -15.47
N VAL A 307 -30.13 -5.51 -16.59
CA VAL A 307 -31.28 -6.41 -16.65
C VAL A 307 -30.95 -7.78 -16.05
N GLY A 308 -31.80 -8.23 -15.11
CA GLY A 308 -31.80 -9.60 -14.58
C GLY A 308 -30.47 -10.04 -13.94
N SER A 309 -30.39 -11.27 -13.47
CA SER A 309 -29.15 -11.82 -12.88
C SER A 309 -27.98 -11.95 -13.89
N ARG A 310 -28.18 -11.56 -15.16
CA ARG A 310 -27.19 -11.67 -16.24
C ARG A 310 -27.39 -10.54 -17.24
N CYS A 311 -26.58 -9.49 -17.10
CA CYS A 311 -26.24 -8.66 -18.24
C CYS A 311 -25.72 -9.57 -19.38
N LEU A 312 -26.40 -9.55 -20.52
CA LEU A 312 -26.07 -10.39 -21.69
C LEU A 312 -24.86 -9.85 -22.47
N ASN A 313 -24.16 -8.84 -21.96
CA ASN A 313 -23.02 -8.25 -22.65
C ASN A 313 -21.70 -8.93 -22.28
N PRO A 314 -20.79 -9.07 -23.26
CA PRO A 314 -19.51 -9.72 -23.04
C PRO A 314 -18.60 -8.88 -22.15
N ALA A 315 -17.81 -9.56 -21.32
CA ALA A 315 -16.65 -8.93 -20.72
C ALA A 315 -15.70 -8.42 -21.83
N VAL A 316 -15.11 -7.25 -21.61
CA VAL A 316 -14.13 -6.68 -22.52
C VAL A 316 -12.71 -6.94 -22.00
N ASP A 317 -11.88 -7.48 -22.89
CA ASP A 317 -10.49 -7.80 -22.58
C ASP A 317 -9.60 -6.55 -22.69
N VAL A 318 -8.81 -6.31 -21.65
CA VAL A 318 -7.71 -5.33 -21.64
C VAL A 318 -6.41 -6.11 -21.51
N ARG A 319 -5.55 -6.08 -22.53
CA ARG A 319 -4.23 -6.75 -22.48
C ARG A 319 -3.12 -5.73 -22.59
N LEU A 320 -2.17 -5.84 -21.69
CA LEU A 320 -1.03 -4.95 -21.56
C LEU A 320 0.26 -5.75 -21.69
N SER A 321 1.24 -5.15 -22.32
CA SER A 321 2.64 -5.52 -22.20
C SER A 321 3.26 -4.65 -21.09
N VAL A 322 4.05 -5.28 -20.24
CA VAL A 322 4.83 -4.62 -19.19
C VAL A 322 6.29 -4.93 -19.47
N ARG A 323 7.11 -3.90 -19.67
CA ARG A 323 8.55 -4.05 -19.87
C ARG A 323 9.31 -3.45 -18.70
N ASN A 324 10.26 -4.20 -18.15
CA ASN A 324 11.25 -3.65 -17.24
C ASN A 324 12.32 -2.93 -18.07
N SER A 325 12.30 -1.60 -18.09
CA SER A 325 13.23 -0.78 -18.87
C SER A 325 14.48 -0.36 -18.09
N GLY A 326 14.59 -0.74 -16.82
CA GLY A 326 15.79 -0.50 -16.01
C GLY A 326 16.72 -1.71 -15.91
N GLY A 327 17.79 -1.53 -15.11
CA GLY A 327 18.90 -2.48 -14.99
C GLY A 327 18.77 -3.52 -13.88
N VAL A 328 17.68 -3.49 -13.09
CA VAL A 328 17.50 -4.38 -11.93
C VAL A 328 16.21 -5.18 -12.09
N ALA A 329 16.25 -6.47 -11.77
CA ALA A 329 15.05 -7.31 -11.76
C ALA A 329 14.07 -6.84 -10.66
N GLY A 330 12.77 -7.04 -10.85
CA GLY A 330 11.80 -6.62 -9.85
C GLY A 330 10.38 -7.06 -10.13
N GLY A 331 9.57 -7.05 -9.07
CA GLY A 331 8.13 -7.16 -9.17
C GLY A 331 7.49 -5.82 -9.55
N HIS A 332 6.39 -5.87 -10.31
CA HIS A 332 5.58 -4.69 -10.63
C HIS A 332 4.10 -5.02 -10.54
N THR A 333 3.37 -4.24 -9.75
CA THR A 333 1.91 -4.34 -9.63
C THR A 333 1.26 -3.40 -10.64
N VAL A 334 0.45 -3.95 -11.53
CA VAL A 334 -0.34 -3.24 -12.53
C VAL A 334 -1.74 -3.07 -12.00
N PHE A 335 -2.16 -1.82 -11.78
CA PHE A 335 -3.54 -1.50 -11.41
C PHE A 335 -4.34 -1.08 -12.66
N LEU A 336 -5.48 -1.73 -12.88
CA LEU A 336 -6.49 -1.28 -13.84
C LEU A 336 -7.56 -0.48 -13.08
N PHE A 337 -7.62 0.81 -13.37
CA PHE A 337 -8.66 1.70 -12.85
C PHE A 337 -9.67 2.07 -13.94
N PHE A 338 -10.84 2.53 -13.50
CA PHE A 338 -11.82 3.19 -14.35
C PHE A 338 -12.28 4.52 -13.76
N THR A 339 -12.62 5.44 -14.65
CA THR A 339 -13.35 6.68 -14.37
C THR A 339 -14.70 6.62 -15.09
N PRO A 340 -15.84 6.61 -14.35
CA PRO A 340 -17.18 6.66 -14.93
C PRO A 340 -17.54 8.03 -15.52
N PRO A 341 -18.61 8.10 -16.33
CA PRO A 341 -19.35 9.34 -16.59
C PRO A 341 -19.78 10.05 -15.30
N SER A 342 -19.91 11.38 -15.36
CA SER A 342 -20.28 12.23 -14.23
C SER A 342 -21.79 12.19 -13.90
N VAL A 343 -22.30 11.00 -13.58
CA VAL A 343 -23.70 10.75 -13.18
C VAL A 343 -23.75 10.27 -11.74
N HIS A 344 -24.84 10.48 -11.01
CA HIS A 344 -25.04 9.98 -9.64
C HIS A 344 -23.88 10.29 -8.65
N ASN A 345 -23.20 11.43 -8.84
CA ASN A 345 -22.00 11.81 -8.10
C ASN A 345 -20.97 10.66 -8.06
N ALA A 346 -20.74 10.04 -9.23
CA ALA A 346 -19.88 8.88 -9.40
C ALA A 346 -18.44 9.14 -8.91
N PRO A 347 -17.69 8.07 -8.54
CA PRO A 347 -16.30 8.21 -8.13
C PRO A 347 -15.45 8.79 -9.25
N ARG A 348 -14.42 9.55 -8.88
CA ARG A 348 -13.42 10.11 -9.82
C ARG A 348 -12.53 9.00 -10.42
N LYS A 349 -12.35 7.92 -9.66
CA LYS A 349 -11.49 6.78 -9.97
C LYS A 349 -11.94 5.56 -9.18
N HIS A 350 -11.89 4.37 -9.76
CA HIS A 350 -12.22 3.12 -9.08
C HIS A 350 -11.34 1.99 -9.59
N LEU A 351 -10.79 1.18 -8.68
CA LEU A 351 -9.95 0.04 -9.03
C LEU A 351 -10.82 -1.13 -9.50
N LEU A 352 -10.59 -1.62 -10.72
CA LEU A 352 -11.25 -2.80 -11.26
C LEU A 352 -10.53 -4.09 -10.89
N GLY A 353 -9.19 -4.05 -10.89
CA GLY A 353 -8.37 -5.21 -10.59
C GLY A 353 -6.89 -4.86 -10.62
N PHE A 354 -6.07 -5.78 -10.14
CA PHE A 354 -4.63 -5.66 -10.20
C PHE A 354 -3.97 -7.00 -10.44
N GLU A 355 -2.81 -6.96 -11.08
CA GLU A 355 -1.99 -8.13 -11.37
C GLU A 355 -0.54 -7.81 -11.05
N LYS A 356 0.21 -8.80 -10.57
CA LYS A 356 1.64 -8.64 -10.26
C LYS A 356 2.48 -9.48 -11.20
N VAL A 357 3.47 -8.85 -11.83
CA VAL A 357 4.45 -9.51 -12.69
C VAL A 357 5.84 -9.38 -12.11
N PHE A 358 6.68 -10.39 -12.31
CA PHE A 358 8.10 -10.37 -11.95
C PHE A 358 8.92 -10.45 -13.22
N LEU A 359 9.79 -9.45 -13.43
CA LEU A 359 10.54 -9.31 -14.67
C LEU A 359 12.03 -9.10 -14.35
N GLY A 360 12.88 -9.84 -15.06
CA GLY A 360 14.32 -9.55 -15.13
C GLY A 360 14.59 -8.19 -15.80
N ALA A 361 15.84 -7.71 -15.69
CA ALA A 361 16.26 -6.48 -16.38
C ALA A 361 16.05 -6.61 -17.90
N GLY A 362 15.44 -5.60 -18.53
CA GLY A 362 15.09 -5.62 -19.96
C GLY A 362 13.94 -6.56 -20.35
N GLY A 363 13.43 -7.37 -19.42
CA GLY A 363 12.39 -8.37 -19.67
C GLY A 363 11.01 -7.78 -19.96
N GLU A 364 10.19 -8.52 -20.68
CA GLU A 364 8.81 -8.16 -21.01
C GLU A 364 7.84 -9.26 -20.57
N GLY A 365 6.72 -8.88 -19.98
CA GLY A 365 5.63 -9.76 -19.57
C GLY A 365 4.29 -9.25 -20.09
N ARG A 366 3.25 -10.08 -19.95
CA ARG A 366 1.88 -9.74 -20.33
C ARG A 366 0.96 -9.79 -19.13
N VAL A 367 0.03 -8.85 -19.08
CA VAL A 367 -1.05 -8.77 -18.09
C VAL A 367 -2.37 -8.68 -18.84
N ALA A 368 -3.39 -9.36 -18.36
CA ALA A 368 -4.72 -9.33 -18.94
C ALA A 368 -5.76 -9.09 -17.85
N PHE A 369 -6.77 -8.28 -18.16
CA PHE A 369 -7.94 -8.06 -17.35
C PHE A 369 -9.18 -8.34 -18.18
N SER A 370 -10.18 -8.97 -17.56
CA SER A 370 -11.51 -9.18 -18.13
C SER A 370 -12.47 -8.25 -17.39
N VAL A 371 -12.97 -7.22 -18.07
CA VAL A 371 -13.85 -6.20 -17.48
C VAL A 371 -15.30 -6.51 -17.85
N ASP A 372 -16.11 -6.89 -16.87
CA ASP A 372 -17.54 -7.06 -17.04
C ASP A 372 -18.22 -5.68 -17.11
N VAL A 373 -18.75 -5.31 -18.27
CA VAL A 373 -19.30 -3.96 -18.51
C VAL A 373 -20.39 -3.60 -17.49
N CYS A 374 -21.25 -4.57 -17.12
CA CYS A 374 -22.37 -4.29 -16.24
C CYS A 374 -22.01 -4.34 -14.77
N ARG A 375 -21.11 -5.24 -14.37
CA ARG A 375 -20.67 -5.33 -12.98
C ARG A 375 -19.60 -4.29 -12.67
N ASP A 376 -18.55 -4.25 -13.49
CA ASP A 376 -17.31 -3.54 -13.21
C ASP A 376 -17.39 -2.05 -13.58
N LEU A 377 -18.17 -1.68 -14.61
CA LEU A 377 -18.41 -0.27 -14.98
C LEU A 377 -19.70 0.32 -14.39
N SER A 378 -20.32 -0.38 -13.42
CA SER A 378 -21.49 0.14 -12.73
C SER A 378 -21.16 1.26 -11.73
N VAL A 379 -22.12 2.14 -11.55
CA VAL A 379 -22.20 3.13 -10.48
C VAL A 379 -23.39 2.81 -9.58
N VAL A 380 -23.46 3.46 -8.42
CA VAL A 380 -24.60 3.31 -7.49
C VAL A 380 -25.38 4.61 -7.46
N ASP A 381 -26.67 4.54 -7.79
CA ASP A 381 -27.59 5.67 -7.79
C ASP A 381 -27.94 6.14 -6.37
N GLU A 382 -28.80 7.15 -6.27
CA GLU A 382 -29.24 7.77 -5.02
C GLU A 382 -30.11 6.83 -4.16
N LEU A 383 -30.69 5.79 -4.75
CA LEU A 383 -31.55 4.80 -4.10
C LEU A 383 -30.79 3.53 -3.69
N GLY A 384 -29.51 3.43 -4.07
CA GLY A 384 -28.68 2.27 -3.76
C GLY A 384 -28.69 1.18 -4.84
N ASN A 385 -29.30 1.42 -6.00
CA ASN A 385 -29.28 0.47 -7.11
C ASN A 385 -27.98 0.58 -7.89
N ARG A 386 -27.46 -0.55 -8.36
CA ARG A 386 -26.36 -0.55 -9.33
C ARG A 386 -26.92 -0.26 -10.71
N LYS A 387 -26.38 0.78 -11.35
CA LYS A 387 -26.74 1.21 -12.69
C LYS A 387 -25.49 1.22 -13.57
N VAL A 388 -25.66 0.95 -14.86
CA VAL A 388 -24.58 1.21 -15.82
C VAL A 388 -24.75 2.62 -16.35
N ALA A 389 -23.77 3.47 -16.09
CA ALA A 389 -23.77 4.84 -16.62
C ALA A 389 -23.59 4.80 -18.15
N LEU A 390 -24.42 5.54 -18.88
CA LEU A 390 -24.28 5.72 -20.32
C LEU A 390 -23.27 6.84 -20.63
N GLY A 391 -22.62 6.75 -21.78
CA GLY A 391 -21.61 7.71 -22.22
C GLY A 391 -20.17 7.23 -22.02
N THR A 392 -19.25 8.18 -21.87
CA THR A 392 -17.80 7.90 -21.92
C THR A 392 -17.26 7.39 -20.58
N HIS A 393 -16.79 6.14 -20.57
CA HIS A 393 -15.96 5.56 -19.51
C HIS A 393 -14.50 5.62 -19.90
N THR A 394 -13.60 5.82 -18.93
CA THR A 394 -12.15 5.81 -19.19
C THR A 394 -11.46 4.76 -18.33
N LEU A 395 -10.86 3.77 -18.97
CA LEU A 395 -9.95 2.80 -18.37
C LEU A 395 -8.54 3.38 -18.31
N HIS A 396 -7.80 3.10 -17.24
CA HIS A 396 -6.45 3.63 -17.09
C HIS A 396 -5.51 2.75 -16.26
N VAL A 397 -4.28 2.65 -16.75
CA VAL A 397 -3.16 1.90 -16.16
C VAL A 397 -1.94 2.82 -16.18
N GLY A 398 -1.51 3.29 -15.00
CA GLY A 398 -0.47 4.31 -14.92
C GLY A 398 -0.85 5.55 -15.73
N SER A 399 -0.04 5.91 -16.73
CA SER A 399 -0.29 7.01 -17.67
C SER A 399 -1.16 6.62 -18.87
N LEU A 400 -1.34 5.33 -19.15
CA LEU A 400 -2.17 4.87 -20.26
C LEU A 400 -3.64 5.12 -19.95
N LYS A 401 -4.37 5.66 -20.93
CA LYS A 401 -5.81 5.86 -20.89
C LYS A 401 -6.46 5.29 -22.14
N HIS A 402 -7.60 4.66 -21.98
CA HIS A 402 -8.44 4.20 -23.07
C HIS A 402 -9.90 4.51 -22.73
N SER A 403 -10.56 5.26 -23.60
CA SER A 403 -11.97 5.61 -23.41
C SER A 403 -12.87 4.75 -24.29
N LEU A 404 -13.95 4.24 -23.70
CA LEU A 404 -15.02 3.53 -24.38
C LEU A 404 -16.35 4.24 -24.09
N ASN A 405 -17.22 4.29 -25.08
CA ASN A 405 -18.57 4.83 -24.95
C ASN A 405 -19.55 3.67 -24.76
N VAL A 406 -20.31 3.71 -23.67
CA VAL A 406 -21.35 2.73 -23.36
C VAL A 406 -22.70 3.31 -23.76
N GLY A 407 -23.36 2.68 -24.72
CA GLY A 407 -24.68 3.05 -25.23
C GLY A 407 -25.69 1.91 -25.11
N ILE A 408 -26.92 2.16 -25.55
CA ILE A 408 -27.98 1.16 -25.71
C ILE A 408 -28.00 0.68 -27.16
#